data_AF-A0A2E3K533-F1
#
_entry.id   AF-A0A2E3K533-F1
#
_cell.length_a   1.000
_cell.length_b   1.000
_cell.length_c   1.000
_cell.angle_alpha   90.00
_cell.angle_beta   90.00
_cell.angle_gamma   90.00
#
_symmetry.space_group_name_H-M   'P 1'
#
loop_
_entity.id
_entity.type
_entity.pdbx_description
1 polymer ?
#
loop_
_entity_poly.entity_id
_entity_poly.type
_entity_poly.pdbx_seq_one_letter_code
_entity_poly.pdbx_strand_id
1 'polypeptide(L)' 'MTAYKSRLKIRHDVILGGVIQSDQVNALRRGVDMIVATPGRLLDLRGQSHIKFSEVQF' A
#
# COMPACT_ATOMS: atom_id res chain seq x y z
N MET A 1 11.72 9.04 5.24
CA MET A 1 10.40 9.19 5.88
C MET A 1 10.47 8.63 7.30
N THR A 2 11.20 9.32 8.18
CA THR A 2 11.36 8.92 9.58
C THR A 2 10.37 9.74 10.42
N ALA A 3 9.08 9.49 10.25
CA ALA A 3 8.01 10.22 10.92
C ALA A 3 7.37 9.33 12.00
N TYR A 4 7.42 9.79 13.26
CA TYR A 4 6.56 9.40 14.38
C TYR A 4 6.39 7.88 14.66
N LYS A 5 7.48 7.10 14.58
CA LYS A 5 7.43 5.63 14.75
C LYS A 5 7.34 5.11 16.20
N SER A 6 7.29 5.98 17.20
CA SER A 6 7.86 5.61 18.51
C SER A 6 6.94 4.92 19.51
N ARG A 7 5.63 4.73 19.27
CA ARG A 7 4.74 4.03 20.23
C ARG A 7 3.64 3.12 19.68
N LEU A 8 3.34 3.15 18.38
CA LEU A 8 2.32 2.29 17.75
C LEU A 8 2.97 1.41 16.68
N LYS A 9 2.77 0.09 16.75
CA LYS A 9 3.23 -0.86 15.72
C LYS A 9 2.31 -0.78 14.49
N ILE A 10 2.48 0.27 13.68
CA ILE A 10 1.73 0.47 12.43
C ILE A 10 2.55 -0.10 11.26
N ARG A 11 1.99 -1.07 10.55
CA ARG A 11 2.52 -1.59 9.29
C ARG A 11 2.16 -0.60 8.19
N HIS A 12 3.16 -0.11 7.47
CA HIS A 12 2.95 0.81 6.36
C HIS A 12 3.78 0.35 5.17
N ASP A 13 3.34 0.73 3.97
CA ASP A 13 4.10 0.48 2.74
C ASP A 13 3.95 1.63 1.74
N VAL A 14 4.86 1.68 0.77
CA VAL A 14 4.86 2.67 -0.31
C VAL A 14 4.64 1.98 -1.65
N ILE A 15 3.58 2.38 -2.36
CA ILE A 15 3.16 1.80 -3.63
C ILE A 15 3.58 2.74 -4.77
N LEU A 16 4.62 2.34 -5.51
CA LEU A 16 5.21 3.17 -6.57
C LEU A 16 5.67 2.34 -7.77
N GLY A 17 5.70 2.98 -8.94
CA GLY A 17 6.13 2.38 -10.21
C GLY A 17 7.64 2.12 -10.27
N GLY A 18 8.10 1.34 -11.25
CA GLY A 18 9.53 1.11 -11.49
C GLY A 18 10.23 0.14 -10.53
N VAL A 19 9.51 -0.44 -9.56
CA VAL A 19 9.99 -1.50 -8.68
C VAL A 19 9.25 -2.82 -8.90
N ILE A 20 9.83 -3.91 -8.40
CA ILE A 20 9.28 -5.26 -8.47
C ILE A 20 7.87 -5.29 -7.86
N GLN A 21 6.88 -5.66 -8.66
CA GLN A 21 5.49 -5.67 -8.24
C GLN A 21 5.19 -6.73 -7.17
N SER A 22 5.83 -7.90 -7.25
CA SER A 22 5.59 -9.01 -6.32
C SER A 22 5.85 -8.63 -4.87
N ASP A 23 6.80 -7.74 -4.60
CA ASP A 23 7.11 -7.29 -3.24
C ASP A 23 5.96 -6.46 -2.65
N GLN A 24 5.37 -5.58 -3.46
CA GLN A 24 4.19 -4.79 -3.10
C GLN A 24 2.98 -5.70 -2.90
N VAL A 25 2.75 -6.69 -3.78
CA VAL A 25 1.65 -7.66 -3.61
C VAL A 25 1.83 -8.47 -2.34
N ASN A 26 3.05 -8.93 -2.06
CA ASN A 26 3.35 -9.70 -0.85
C ASN A 26 3.18 -8.86 0.42
N ALA A 27 3.53 -7.58 0.39
CA ALA A 27 3.29 -6.67 1.50
C ALA A 27 1.79 -6.46 1.76
N LEU A 28 1.00 -6.20 0.71
CA LEU A 28 -0.45 -6.10 0.80
C LEU A 28 -1.08 -7.39 1.37
N ARG A 29 -0.61 -8.56 0.92
CA ARG A 29 -1.05 -9.88 1.43
C ARG A 29 -0.72 -10.09 2.91
N ARG A 30 0.43 -9.57 3.39
CA ARG A 30 0.78 -9.61 4.83
C ARG A 30 -0.09 -8.67 5.67
N GLY A 31 -0.87 -7.80 5.03
CA GLY A 31 -1.66 -6.77 5.68
C GLY A 31 -0.83 -5.51 5.94
N VAL A 32 -1.37 -4.39 5.51
CA VAL A 32 -0.80 -3.05 5.69
C VAL A 32 -1.89 -2.17 6.30
N ASP A 33 -1.53 -1.38 7.31
CA ASP A 33 -2.47 -0.51 8.00
C ASP A 33 -2.58 0.86 7.30
N MET A 34 -1.51 1.31 6.63
CA MET A 34 -1.50 2.54 5.84
C MET A 34 -0.60 2.42 4.61
N ILE A 35 -1.05 2.91 3.45
CA ILE A 35 -0.21 3.03 2.26
C ILE A 35 -0.03 4.49 1.85
N VAL A 36 1.14 4.81 1.30
CA VAL A 36 1.37 6.02 0.50
C VAL A 36 1.60 5.55 -0.93
N ALA A 37 0.91 6.13 -1.91
CA ALA A 37 0.91 5.57 -3.26
C ALA A 37 0.95 6.63 -4.37
N THR A 38 1.58 6.29 -5.49
CA THR A 38 1.37 7.02 -6.75
C THR A 38 0.12 6.50 -7.46
N PRO A 39 -0.73 7.36 -8.07
CA PRO A 39 -2.04 6.94 -8.59
C PRO A 39 -1.98 5.78 -9.58
N GLY A 40 -1.04 5.78 -10.53
CA GLY A 40 -0.95 4.74 -11.56
C GLY A 40 -0.79 3.34 -10.97
N ARG A 41 0.29 3.12 -10.19
CA ARG A 41 0.56 1.81 -9.58
C ARG A 41 -0.56 1.37 -8.61
N LEU A 42 -1.16 2.33 -7.89
CA LEU A 42 -2.29 2.06 -7.02
C LEU A 42 -3.50 1.50 -7.80
N LEU A 43 -3.83 2.14 -8.92
CA LEU A 43 -4.93 1.74 -9.79
C LEU A 43 -4.65 0.41 -10.50
N ASP A 44 -3.41 0.14 -10.89
CA ASP A 44 -3.01 -1.15 -11.48
C ASP A 44 -3.26 -2.30 -10.49
N LEU A 45 -2.81 -2.14 -9.24
CA LEU A 45 -2.99 -3.14 -8.19
C LEU A 45 -4.47 -3.31 -7.81
N ARG A 46 -5.27 -2.24 -7.86
CA ARG A 46 -6.73 -2.32 -7.71
C ARG A 46 -7.35 -3.11 -8.86
N GLY A 47 -6.97 -2.83 -10.11
CA GLY A 47 -7.47 -3.53 -11.30
C GLY A 47 -7.17 -5.04 -11.27
N GLN A 48 -6.04 -5.41 -10.66
CA GLN A 48 -5.62 -6.80 -10.44
C GLN A 48 -6.23 -7.43 -9.16
N SER A 49 -7.12 -6.72 -8.46
CA SER A 49 -7.76 -7.17 -7.22
C SER A 49 -6.79 -7.41 -6.05
N HIS A 50 -5.60 -6.82 -6.09
CA HIS A 50 -4.65 -6.82 -4.96
C HIS A 50 -5.02 -5.78 -3.89
N ILE A 51 -5.84 -4.77 -4.24
CA ILE A 51 -6.35 -3.74 -3.33
C ILE A 51 -7.85 -3.57 -3.57
N LYS A 52 -8.62 -3.38 -2.49
CA LYS A 52 -10.05 -3.06 -2.55
C LYS A 52 -10.30 -1.68 -1.94
N PHE A 53 -11.20 -0.91 -2.54
CA PHE A 53 -11.61 0.43 -2.07
C PHE A 53 -13.08 0.48 -1.66
N SER A 54 -13.68 -0.66 -1.30
CA SER A 54 -15.09 -0.75 -0.92
C SER A 54 -15.47 0.11 0.29
N GLU A 55 -14.49 0.45 1.13
CA GLU A 55 -14.69 1.18 2.39
C GLU A 55 -14.08 2.59 2.36
N VAL A 56 -13.61 3.05 1.19
CA VAL A 56 -13.06 4.41 1.06
C VAL A 56 -14.20 5.43 1.12
N GLN A 57 -14.07 6.43 1.98
CA GLN A 57 -14.99 7.57 2.13
C GLN A 57 -14.29 8.86 1.74
N PHE A 58 -15.07 9.83 1.21
CA PHE A 58 -14.61 11.15 0.77
C PHE A 58 -14.98 12.23 1.79
#